data_AF-A0A0M4GAU2-F1
#
_entry.id   AF-A0A0M4GAU2-F1
#
_cell.length_a   1.000
_cell.length_b   1.000
_cell.length_c   1.000
_cell.angle_alpha   90.00
_cell.angle_beta   90.00
_cell.angle_gamma   90.00
#
_symmetry.space_group_name_H-M   'P 1'
#
loop_
_entity.id
_entity.type
_entity.pdbx_description
1 polymer ?
#
loop_
_entity_poly.entity_id
_entity_poly.type
_entity_poly.pdbx_seq_one_letter_code
_entity_poly.pdbx_strand_id
1 'polypeptide(L)'
;MSKKLMVTGIILSSLIFAGCSKENPEQAAAEEKPKAGQEQTEGKSQDFNPEEFVKEAGKHGMEWYIAEVAKLKPEEISQLEEYQKELEAKKLATYEEILKGAETKEATNDEGQKVIEYKMVNKFDHDFQFFQLAWTEGDGENYSQTADNVRAGQPFTLIVDPAFDKTLNDIDLSTLSLTGSE
;
A
#
# COMPACT_ATOMS: atom_id res chain seq x y z
N MET A 1 29.24 -2.78 11.77
CA MET A 1 28.10 -3.18 12.61
C MET A 1 26.83 -3.02 11.78
N SER A 2 26.32 -4.11 11.22
CA SER A 2 25.13 -4.07 10.35
C SER A 2 23.86 -4.04 11.20
N LYS A 3 23.11 -2.93 11.14
CA LYS A 3 21.72 -2.91 11.61
C LYS A 3 20.87 -3.54 10.50
N LYS A 4 20.37 -4.75 10.74
CA LYS A 4 19.29 -5.36 9.97
C LYS A 4 18.03 -4.55 10.25
N LEU A 5 17.48 -3.90 9.22
CA LEU A 5 16.16 -3.27 9.30
C LEU A 5 15.11 -4.38 9.12
N MET A 6 14.40 -4.71 10.20
CA MET A 6 13.15 -5.43 10.14
C MET A 6 12.05 -4.40 9.90
N VAL A 7 11.49 -4.34 8.69
CA VAL A 7 10.23 -3.63 8.44
C VAL A 7 9.18 -4.73 8.28
N THR A 8 8.62 -5.11 9.42
CA THR A 8 7.63 -6.16 9.58
C THR A 8 6.24 -5.53 9.55
N GLY A 9 5.43 -5.93 8.58
CA GLY A 9 3.95 -5.93 8.57
C GLY A 9 3.20 -5.08 9.59
N ILE A 10 3.05 -3.77 9.33
CA ILE A 10 2.22 -2.87 10.16
C ILE A 10 0.76 -2.80 9.67
N ILE A 11 0.44 -3.19 8.43
CA ILE A 11 -0.92 -2.98 7.91
C ILE A 11 -1.94 -4.02 8.42
N LEU A 12 -1.52 -5.23 8.80
CA LEU A 12 -2.48 -6.27 9.21
C LEU A 12 -2.77 -6.33 10.73
N SER A 13 -1.91 -5.76 11.58
CA SER A 13 -2.07 -5.89 13.05
C SER A 13 -3.18 -5.01 13.64
N SER A 14 -3.64 -3.99 12.91
CA SER A 14 -4.65 -3.05 13.41
C SER A 14 -6.10 -3.54 13.24
N LEU A 15 -6.35 -4.56 12.43
CA LEU A 15 -7.70 -5.06 12.13
C LEU A 15 -8.14 -6.27 12.98
N ILE A 16 -7.21 -6.95 13.67
CA ILE A 16 -7.54 -8.14 14.46
C ILE A 16 -7.95 -7.80 15.91
N PHE A 17 -7.66 -6.59 16.41
CA PHE A 17 -7.84 -6.27 17.84
C PHE A 17 -9.14 -5.52 18.22
N ALA A 18 -10.01 -5.17 17.28
CA ALA A 18 -11.25 -4.41 17.57
C ALA A 18 -12.52 -5.27 17.73
N GLY A 19 -12.43 -6.60 17.58
CA GLY A 19 -13.60 -7.50 17.61
C GLY A 19 -13.84 -8.30 18.91
N CYS A 20 -12.87 -8.34 19.83
CA CYS A 20 -12.97 -9.20 21.03
C CYS A 20 -13.04 -8.38 22.32
N SER A 21 -14.20 -7.80 22.61
CA SER A 21 -14.63 -7.50 23.99
C SER A 21 -16.11 -7.15 24.05
N LYS A 22 -16.95 -8.14 24.41
CA LYS A 22 -17.69 -8.15 25.68
C LYS A 22 -18.60 -9.39 25.81
N GLU A 23 -18.34 -10.11 26.90
CA GLU A 23 -19.27 -10.75 27.84
C GLU A 23 -20.03 -12.05 27.48
N ASN A 24 -19.78 -13.03 28.36
CA ASN A 24 -20.23 -14.41 28.56
C ASN A 24 -21.64 -14.47 29.21
N PRO A 25 -22.12 -15.64 29.71
CA PRO A 25 -22.66 -16.85 29.08
C PRO A 25 -24.17 -17.06 29.37
N GLU A 26 -24.89 -17.84 28.58
CA GLU A 26 -25.96 -18.66 29.15
C GLU A 26 -26.15 -19.97 28.37
N GLN A 27 -26.32 -21.04 29.15
CA GLN A 27 -26.41 -22.44 28.76
C GLN A 27 -27.66 -22.75 27.95
N ALA A 28 -27.53 -23.60 26.95
CA ALA A 28 -28.49 -24.68 26.72
C ALA A 28 -27.78 -25.86 26.06
N ALA A 29 -27.48 -26.87 26.88
CA ALA A 29 -27.08 -28.18 26.42
C ALA A 29 -28.28 -28.89 25.79
N ALA A 30 -28.09 -29.54 24.65
CA ALA A 30 -28.89 -30.68 24.23
C ALA A 30 -28.00 -31.63 23.43
N GLU A 31 -27.69 -32.77 24.04
CA GLU A 31 -27.12 -33.94 23.38
C GLU A 31 -28.16 -34.55 22.44
N GLU A 32 -27.76 -34.88 21.21
CA GLU A 32 -28.16 -36.15 20.61
C GLU A 32 -27.11 -36.63 19.58
N LYS A 33 -26.84 -37.93 19.63
CA LYS A 33 -25.76 -38.65 18.93
C LYS A 33 -26.34 -39.39 17.69
N PRO A 34 -25.51 -40.04 16.86
CA PRO A 34 -25.26 -39.73 15.46
C PRO A 34 -26.03 -40.61 14.45
N LYS A 35 -26.10 -40.19 13.18
CA LYS A 35 -26.27 -41.15 12.07
C LYS A 35 -25.63 -40.71 10.76
N ALA A 36 -24.66 -41.53 10.37
CA ALA A 36 -24.17 -41.93 9.05
C ALA A 36 -24.69 -41.21 7.79
N GLY A 37 -23.73 -40.88 6.93
CA GLY A 37 -23.90 -40.87 5.48
C GLY A 37 -23.91 -39.47 4.88
N GLN A 38 -22.73 -38.91 4.67
CA GLN A 38 -22.56 -37.93 3.61
C GLN A 38 -21.33 -38.33 2.79
N GLU A 39 -21.62 -38.79 1.58
CA GLU A 39 -20.67 -38.93 0.48
C GLU A 39 -19.83 -37.65 0.41
N GLN A 40 -18.52 -37.81 0.57
CA GLN A 40 -17.56 -36.84 0.08
C GLN A 40 -17.75 -36.75 -1.43
N THR A 41 -18.55 -35.79 -1.87
CA THR A 41 -18.41 -35.24 -3.20
C THR A 41 -17.08 -34.50 -3.20
N GLU A 42 -16.04 -35.15 -3.74
CA GLU A 42 -14.81 -34.51 -4.21
C GLU A 42 -15.21 -33.53 -5.32
N GLY A 43 -15.73 -32.37 -4.93
CA GLY A 43 -15.72 -31.20 -5.78
C GLY A 43 -14.26 -30.84 -5.98
N LYS A 44 -13.81 -30.86 -7.24
CA LYS A 44 -12.52 -30.27 -7.64
C LYS A 44 -12.35 -28.96 -6.89
N SER A 45 -11.36 -28.92 -5.99
CA SER A 45 -10.84 -27.68 -5.43
C SER A 45 -10.56 -26.77 -6.61
N GLN A 46 -11.36 -25.71 -6.79
CA GLN A 46 -10.90 -24.59 -7.59
C GLN A 46 -9.67 -24.08 -6.85
N ASP A 47 -8.50 -24.21 -7.47
CA ASP A 47 -7.27 -23.67 -6.92
C ASP A 47 -7.50 -22.17 -6.68
N PHE A 48 -7.34 -21.75 -5.42
CA PHE A 48 -7.47 -20.35 -5.04
C PHE A 48 -6.45 -19.52 -5.83
N ASN A 49 -6.92 -18.44 -6.45
CA ASN A 49 -6.09 -17.54 -7.25
C ASN A 49 -6.01 -16.17 -6.54
N PRO A 50 -4.88 -15.84 -5.88
CA PRO A 50 -4.74 -14.60 -5.12
C PRO A 50 -4.78 -13.34 -6.02
N GLU A 51 -4.37 -13.45 -7.29
CA GLU A 51 -4.46 -12.33 -8.24
C GLU A 51 -5.90 -12.01 -8.60
N GLU A 52 -6.70 -13.03 -8.93
CA GLU A 52 -8.13 -12.84 -9.21
C GLU A 52 -8.88 -12.32 -7.98
N PHE A 53 -8.53 -12.82 -6.80
CA PHE A 53 -9.09 -12.34 -5.53
C PHE A 53 -8.83 -10.84 -5.30
N VAL A 54 -7.57 -10.39 -5.46
CA VAL A 54 -7.22 -8.97 -5.30
C VAL A 54 -7.88 -8.09 -6.37
N LYS A 55 -7.98 -8.58 -7.62
CA LYS A 55 -8.70 -7.87 -8.69
C LYS A 55 -10.19 -7.72 -8.39
N GLU A 56 -10.82 -8.75 -7.83
CA GLU A 56 -12.23 -8.69 -7.44
C GLU A 56 -12.42 -7.76 -6.23
N ALA A 57 -11.52 -7.82 -5.25
CA ALA A 57 -11.50 -6.90 -4.12
C ALA A 57 -11.40 -5.43 -4.56
N GLY A 58 -10.60 -5.12 -5.58
CA GLY A 58 -10.52 -3.77 -6.16
C GLY A 58 -11.86 -3.23 -6.69
N LYS A 59 -12.78 -4.11 -7.12
CA LYS A 59 -14.11 -3.72 -7.62
C LYS A 59 -15.12 -3.47 -6.50
N HIS A 60 -15.04 -4.24 -5.42
CA HIS A 60 -16.03 -4.21 -4.32
C HIS A 60 -15.56 -3.42 -3.09
N GLY A 61 -14.27 -3.13 -3.00
CA GLY A 61 -13.67 -2.35 -1.92
C GLY A 61 -13.33 -3.16 -0.66
N MET A 62 -12.90 -2.43 0.37
CA MET A 62 -12.29 -3.02 1.57
C MET A 62 -13.25 -3.86 2.43
N GLU A 63 -14.53 -3.48 2.51
CA GLU A 63 -15.52 -4.22 3.29
C GLU A 63 -15.74 -5.63 2.72
N TRP A 64 -15.80 -5.74 1.39
CA TRP A 64 -15.88 -7.03 0.71
C TRP A 64 -14.61 -7.84 0.91
N TYR A 65 -13.44 -7.21 0.76
CA TYR A 65 -12.15 -7.86 0.97
C TYR A 65 -12.07 -8.52 2.36
N ILE A 66 -12.41 -7.77 3.43
CA ILE A 66 -12.40 -8.30 4.80
C ILE A 66 -13.37 -9.48 4.94
N ALA A 67 -14.58 -9.36 4.40
CA ALA A 67 -15.61 -10.39 4.50
C ALA A 67 -15.24 -11.69 3.76
N GLU A 68 -14.58 -11.58 2.60
CA GLU A 68 -14.15 -12.75 1.83
C GLU A 68 -12.87 -13.38 2.38
N VAL A 69 -11.91 -12.58 2.87
CA VAL A 69 -10.70 -13.12 3.54
C VAL A 69 -11.08 -13.97 4.75
N ALA A 70 -12.12 -13.60 5.49
CA ALA A 70 -12.61 -14.39 6.64
C ALA A 70 -13.14 -15.80 6.27
N LYS A 71 -13.40 -16.06 4.98
CA LYS A 71 -13.87 -17.37 4.47
C LYS A 71 -12.73 -18.23 3.93
N LEU A 72 -11.54 -17.67 3.74
CA LEU A 72 -10.39 -18.36 3.20
C LEU A 72 -9.79 -19.35 4.22
N LYS A 73 -9.24 -20.44 3.71
CA LYS A 73 -8.47 -21.39 4.51
C LYS A 73 -7.10 -20.79 4.85
N PRO A 74 -6.42 -21.26 5.92
CA PRO A 74 -5.11 -20.77 6.30
C PRO A 74 -4.06 -20.80 5.16
N GLU A 75 -4.10 -21.80 4.30
CA GLU A 75 -3.19 -21.94 3.16
C GLU A 75 -3.46 -20.88 2.07
N GLU A 76 -4.74 -20.54 1.85
CA GLU A 76 -5.18 -19.52 0.89
C GLU A 76 -4.84 -18.10 1.40
N ILE A 77 -5.00 -17.88 2.72
CA ILE A 77 -4.55 -16.65 3.39
C ILE A 77 -3.04 -16.48 3.21
N SER A 78 -2.26 -17.53 3.42
CA SER A 78 -0.80 -17.49 3.25
C SER A 78 -0.40 -17.14 1.81
N GLN A 79 -1.08 -17.70 0.80
CA GLN A 79 -0.85 -17.38 -0.61
C GLN A 79 -1.21 -15.93 -0.94
N LEU A 80 -2.32 -15.42 -0.38
CA LEU A 80 -2.74 -14.04 -0.55
C LEU A 80 -1.74 -13.05 0.08
N GLU A 81 -1.25 -13.34 1.27
CA GLU A 81 -0.23 -12.53 1.95
C GLU A 81 1.09 -12.49 1.18
N GLU A 82 1.53 -13.63 0.65
CA GLU A 82 2.75 -13.70 -0.17
C GLU A 82 2.58 -12.88 -1.46
N TYR A 83 1.45 -13.04 -2.15
CA TYR A 83 1.14 -12.28 -3.35
C TYR A 83 1.09 -10.76 -3.08
N GLN A 84 0.50 -10.32 -1.97
CA GLN A 84 0.46 -8.91 -1.60
C GLN A 84 1.85 -8.34 -1.30
N LYS A 85 2.70 -9.09 -0.60
CA LYS A 85 4.10 -8.69 -0.37
C LYS A 85 4.86 -8.54 -1.69
N GLU A 86 4.64 -9.43 -2.65
CA GLU A 86 5.24 -9.32 -3.98
C GLU A 86 4.74 -8.10 -4.74
N LEU A 87 3.45 -7.79 -4.68
CA LEU A 87 2.87 -6.59 -5.28
C LEU A 87 3.46 -5.32 -4.65
N GLU A 88 3.52 -5.23 -3.32
CA GLU A 88 4.12 -4.10 -2.61
C GLU A 88 5.59 -3.92 -2.98
N ALA A 89 6.35 -5.01 -3.04
CA ALA A 89 7.76 -4.97 -3.44
C ALA A 89 7.94 -4.49 -4.89
N LYS A 90 7.07 -4.93 -5.81
CA LYS A 90 7.06 -4.44 -7.20
C LYS A 90 6.73 -2.96 -7.27
N LYS A 91 5.69 -2.49 -6.56
CA LYS A 91 5.33 -1.07 -6.52
C LYS A 91 6.48 -0.21 -5.97
N LEU A 92 7.11 -0.63 -4.87
CA LEU A 92 8.25 0.06 -4.29
C LEU A 92 9.43 0.13 -5.26
N ALA A 93 9.78 -0.98 -5.92
CA ALA A 93 10.84 -1.00 -6.91
C ALA A 93 10.56 -0.04 -8.09
N THR A 94 9.31 0.03 -8.56
CA THR A 94 8.90 0.98 -9.60
C THR A 94 8.99 2.43 -9.11
N TYR A 95 8.55 2.74 -7.88
CA TYR A 95 8.71 4.08 -7.30
C TYR A 95 10.18 4.50 -7.23
N GLU A 96 11.06 3.61 -6.78
CA GLU A 96 12.51 3.87 -6.77
C GLU A 96 13.06 4.11 -8.18
N GLU A 97 12.58 3.38 -9.19
CA GLU A 97 13.01 3.57 -10.58
C GLU A 97 12.54 4.91 -11.15
N ILE A 98 11.32 5.33 -10.81
CA ILE A 98 10.78 6.64 -11.19
C ILE A 98 11.64 7.75 -10.56
N LEU A 99 11.92 7.64 -9.26
CA LEU A 99 12.76 8.60 -8.53
C LEU A 99 14.18 8.69 -9.08
N LYS A 100 14.83 7.54 -9.33
CA LYS A 100 16.20 7.49 -9.89
C LYS A 100 16.28 8.09 -11.29
N GLY A 101 15.18 8.07 -12.04
CA GLY A 101 15.06 8.68 -13.37
C GLY A 101 14.56 10.13 -13.36
N ALA A 102 14.32 10.73 -12.19
CA ALA A 102 13.77 12.08 -12.10
C ALA A 102 14.78 13.13 -12.59
N GLU A 103 14.32 14.04 -13.44
CA GLU A 103 15.07 15.25 -13.80
C GLU A 103 14.78 16.34 -12.78
N THR A 104 15.83 16.92 -12.20
CA THR A 104 15.72 17.98 -11.19
C THR A 104 16.06 19.34 -11.76
N LYS A 105 15.29 20.36 -11.36
CA LYS A 105 15.53 21.74 -11.75
C LYS A 105 15.20 22.70 -10.61
N GLU A 106 16.09 23.65 -10.34
CA GLU A 106 15.78 24.80 -9.50
C GLU A 106 14.88 25.79 -10.25
N ALA A 107 13.80 26.21 -9.61
CA ALA A 107 12.85 27.16 -10.16
C ALA A 107 12.45 28.21 -9.10
N THR A 108 11.56 29.11 -9.49
CA THR A 108 10.97 30.11 -8.60
C THR A 108 9.45 30.03 -8.74
N ASN A 109 8.74 29.87 -7.63
CA ASN A 109 7.27 29.84 -7.61
C ASN A 109 6.68 31.26 -7.82
N ASP A 110 5.35 31.34 -7.93
CA ASP A 110 4.64 32.61 -8.15
C ASP A 110 4.82 33.62 -6.99
N GLU A 111 5.24 33.14 -5.81
CA GLU A 111 5.55 33.96 -4.63
C GLU A 111 7.01 34.46 -4.60
N GLY A 112 7.82 34.12 -5.61
CA GLY A 112 9.23 34.51 -5.69
C GLY A 112 10.17 33.64 -4.85
N GLN A 113 9.69 32.51 -4.32
CA GLN A 113 10.47 31.58 -3.52
C GLN A 113 11.16 30.54 -4.41
N LYS A 114 12.39 30.15 -4.05
CA LYS A 114 13.11 29.08 -4.75
C LYS A 114 12.44 27.74 -4.48
N VAL A 115 12.29 26.88 -5.48
CA VAL A 115 11.70 25.54 -5.34
C VAL A 115 12.50 24.50 -6.14
N ILE A 116 12.31 23.20 -5.85
CA ILE A 116 12.78 22.11 -6.73
C ILE A 116 11.60 21.54 -7.51
N GLU A 117 11.73 21.54 -8.82
CA GLU A 117 10.87 20.74 -9.70
C GLU A 117 11.51 19.37 -9.92
N TYR A 118 10.79 18.30 -9.59
CA TYR A 118 11.12 16.94 -9.98
C TYR A 118 10.23 16.51 -11.13
N LYS A 119 10.81 16.39 -12.33
CA LYS A 119 10.11 15.88 -13.51
C LYS A 119 10.32 14.39 -13.62
N MET A 120 9.23 13.66 -13.63
CA MET A 120 9.18 12.20 -13.57
C MET A 120 8.22 11.67 -14.64
N VAL A 121 8.28 10.37 -14.90
CA VAL A 121 7.35 9.68 -15.80
C VAL A 121 6.66 8.57 -15.02
N ASN A 122 5.34 8.50 -15.10
CA ASN A 122 4.60 7.38 -14.51
C ASN A 122 4.94 6.10 -15.30
N LYS A 123 5.71 5.21 -14.67
CA LYS A 123 6.14 3.92 -15.25
C LYS A 123 5.18 2.77 -14.93
N PHE A 124 4.12 3.03 -14.18
CA PHE A 124 3.05 2.06 -14.00
C PHE A 124 2.22 1.94 -15.28
N ASP A 125 1.62 0.77 -15.47
CA ASP A 125 0.74 0.43 -16.59
C ASP A 125 -0.73 0.85 -16.35
N HIS A 126 -0.96 1.70 -15.35
CA HIS A 126 -2.25 2.21 -14.94
C HIS A 126 -2.14 3.67 -14.48
N ASP A 127 -3.31 4.29 -14.33
CA ASP A 127 -3.45 5.69 -13.94
C ASP A 127 -3.41 5.83 -12.42
N PHE A 128 -2.86 6.94 -11.94
CA PHE A 128 -2.84 7.31 -10.52
C PHE A 128 -3.71 8.54 -10.29
N GLN A 129 -4.48 8.53 -9.20
CA GLN A 129 -5.21 9.70 -8.71
C GLN A 129 -4.25 10.80 -8.28
N PHE A 130 -3.11 10.44 -7.67
CA PHE A 130 -2.04 11.38 -7.38
C PHE A 130 -0.67 10.71 -7.19
N PHE A 131 0.39 11.50 -7.34
CA PHE A 131 1.73 11.24 -6.83
C PHE A 131 2.15 12.32 -5.82
N GLN A 132 2.97 11.96 -4.83
CA GLN A 132 3.56 12.89 -3.87
C GLN A 132 4.95 12.42 -3.43
N LEU A 133 5.89 13.36 -3.23
CA LEU A 133 7.16 13.09 -2.56
C LEU A 133 6.98 13.29 -1.06
N ALA A 134 7.52 12.36 -0.29
CA ALA A 134 7.68 12.48 1.16
C ALA A 134 9.16 12.39 1.52
N TRP A 135 9.62 13.23 2.44
CA TRP A 135 10.97 13.19 2.99
C TRP A 135 10.99 13.55 4.46
N THR A 136 12.06 13.17 5.14
CA THR A 136 12.26 13.49 6.56
C THR A 136 13.35 14.53 6.68
N GLU A 137 13.09 15.57 7.46
CA GLU A 137 14.10 16.57 7.79
C GLU A 137 14.10 16.84 9.30
N GLY A 138 15.19 16.45 9.96
CA GLY A 138 15.23 16.42 11.42
C GLY A 138 14.16 15.47 11.98
N ASP A 139 13.29 15.98 12.84
CA ASP A 139 12.19 15.21 13.45
C ASP A 139 10.85 15.38 12.69
N GLY A 140 10.83 16.11 11.57
CA GLY A 140 9.62 16.42 10.82
C GLY A 140 9.50 15.65 9.50
N GLU A 141 8.29 15.20 9.20
CA GLU A 141 7.91 14.74 7.86
C GLU A 141 7.47 15.92 7.01
N ASN A 142 7.95 15.95 5.78
CA ASN A 142 7.65 16.99 4.81
C ASN A 142 7.16 16.34 3.51
N TYR A 143 6.38 17.11 2.76
CA TYR A 143 5.70 16.61 1.57
C TYR A 143 5.75 17.63 0.44
N SER A 144 5.82 17.15 -0.80
CA SER A 144 5.70 17.99 -1.99
C SER A 144 4.24 18.35 -2.22
N GLN A 145 4.01 19.26 -3.17
CA GLN A 145 2.71 19.34 -3.84
C GLN A 145 2.37 18.01 -4.51
N THR A 146 1.09 17.71 -4.66
CA THR A 146 0.63 16.52 -5.39
C THR A 146 0.63 16.78 -6.90
N ALA A 147 0.88 15.73 -7.68
CA ALA A 147 0.55 15.70 -9.10
C ALA A 147 -0.65 14.79 -9.29
N ASP A 148 -1.80 15.36 -9.65
CA ASP A 148 -3.07 14.64 -9.70
C ASP A 148 -3.35 14.05 -11.08
N ASN A 149 -4.11 12.95 -11.12
CA ASN A 149 -4.64 12.30 -12.33
C ASN A 149 -3.54 11.97 -13.37
N VAL A 150 -2.44 11.37 -12.92
CA VAL A 150 -1.27 11.07 -13.76
C VAL A 150 -1.46 9.73 -14.46
N ARG A 151 -1.61 9.79 -15.79
CA ARG A 151 -1.85 8.59 -16.60
C ARG A 151 -0.60 7.74 -16.79
N ALA A 152 -0.80 6.48 -17.14
CA ALA A 152 0.28 5.58 -17.54
C ALA A 152 1.16 6.20 -18.65
N GLY A 153 2.49 6.21 -18.44
CA GLY A 153 3.46 6.79 -19.37
C GLY A 153 3.49 8.32 -19.44
N GLN A 154 2.64 9.02 -18.68
CA GLN A 154 2.58 10.48 -18.72
C GLN A 154 3.70 11.09 -17.86
N PRO A 155 4.39 12.14 -18.36
CA PRO A 155 5.28 12.93 -17.53
C PRO A 155 4.47 13.76 -16.53
N PHE A 156 4.98 13.88 -15.31
CA PHE A 156 4.42 14.72 -14.25
C PHE A 156 5.53 15.46 -13.51
N THR A 157 5.17 16.52 -12.79
CA THR A 157 6.11 17.34 -12.03
C THR A 157 5.64 17.43 -10.59
N LEU A 158 6.54 17.11 -9.65
CA LEU A 158 6.33 17.35 -8.23
C LEU A 158 7.18 18.54 -7.79
N ILE A 159 6.54 19.48 -7.09
CA ILE A 159 7.19 20.70 -6.61
C ILE A 159 7.46 20.54 -5.12
N VAL A 160 8.74 20.56 -4.77
CA VAL A 160 9.20 20.63 -3.38
C VAL A 160 9.38 22.10 -3.04
N ASP A 161 8.42 22.62 -2.29
CA ASP A 161 8.46 23.96 -1.72
C ASP A 161 9.34 23.92 -0.46
N PRO A 162 10.43 24.70 -0.35
CA PRO A 162 11.11 24.84 0.92
C PRO A 162 10.13 25.50 1.89
N ALA A 163 9.69 24.74 2.89
CA ALA A 163 9.03 25.33 4.05
C ALA A 163 9.90 26.50 4.54
N PHE A 164 9.27 27.68 4.58
CA PHE A 164 9.85 29.00 4.82
C PHE A 164 11.16 28.97 5.64
N ASP A 165 12.23 29.51 5.05
CA ASP A 165 13.56 29.78 5.64
C ASP A 165 14.69 28.76 5.38
N LYS A 166 14.44 27.67 4.64
CA LYS A 166 15.51 26.72 4.27
C LYS A 166 15.94 26.84 2.81
N THR A 167 17.24 26.64 2.59
CA THR A 167 17.81 26.55 1.25
C THR A 167 17.77 25.09 0.77
N LEU A 168 17.88 24.93 -0.54
CA LEU A 168 17.93 23.63 -1.21
C LEU A 168 18.98 22.66 -0.66
N ASN A 169 20.08 23.21 -0.12
CA ASN A 169 21.16 22.41 0.46
C ASN A 169 20.79 21.77 1.81
N ASP A 170 19.68 22.19 2.41
CA ASP A 170 19.26 21.74 3.73
C ASP A 170 18.35 20.50 3.66
N ILE A 171 17.84 20.15 2.48
CA ILE A 171 16.99 18.96 2.28
C ILE A 171 17.88 17.72 2.21
N ASP A 172 17.69 16.77 3.14
CA ASP A 172 18.30 15.45 3.04
C ASP A 172 17.59 14.62 1.95
N LEU A 173 18.11 14.76 0.73
CA LEU A 173 17.62 14.06 -0.45
C LEU A 173 17.69 12.53 -0.33
N SER A 174 18.45 11.98 0.63
CA SER A 174 18.52 10.52 0.83
C SER A 174 17.26 9.93 1.46
N THR A 175 16.39 10.78 2.04
CA THR A 175 15.12 10.37 2.65
C THR A 175 13.92 10.51 1.70
N LEU A 176 14.15 10.97 0.46
CA LEU A 176 13.08 11.12 -0.53
C LEU A 176 12.47 9.77 -0.88
N SER A 177 11.15 9.72 -0.80
CA SER A 177 10.32 8.59 -1.21
C SER A 177 9.13 9.10 -2.04
N LEU A 178 8.66 8.26 -2.96
CA LEU A 178 7.52 8.56 -3.83
C LEU A 178 6.37 7.69 -3.38
N THR A 179 5.21 8.31 -3.17
CA THR A 179 3.95 7.65 -2.91
C THR A 179 2.93 8.03 -3.97
N GLY A 180 1.93 7.17 -4.17
CA GLY A 180 0.82 7.42 -5.07
C GLY A 180 -0.39 6.57 -4.70
N SER A 181 -1.58 7.05 -5.09
CA SER A 181 -2.85 6.33 -4.96
C SER A 181 -3.48 6.04 -6.32
N GLU A 182 -3.96 4.81 -6.48
CA GLU A 182 -4.82 4.35 -7.57
C GLU A 182 -6.28 4.72 -7.32
#